data_AF-A3PB99-F1
#
_entry.id   AF-A3PB99-F1
#
_cell.length_a   1.000
_cell.length_b   1.000
_cell.length_c   1.000
_cell.angle_alpha   90.00
_cell.angle_beta   90.00
_cell.angle_gamma   90.00
#
_symmetry.space_group_name_H-M   'P 1'
#
loop_
_entity.id
_entity.type
_entity.pdbx_description
1 polymer ?
#
loop_
_entity_poly.entity_id
_entity_poly.type
_entity_poly.pdbx_seq_one_letter_code
_entity_poly.pdbx_strand_id
1 'polypeptide(L)'
;MASTFYIVHHEFKAGKAEKWWDTAYAAMSPGGGWDDAVAANKEKGFFNHSANAVTKTGPVYCFWEVKEGISAEEFQEFIDGPSGPGFGQDALMNICKPIDISLMNGQTPYPPVFS
;
A
#
# COMPACT_ATOMS: atom_id res chain seq x y z
N MET A 1 -5.33 -4.51 -20.69
CA MET A 1 -5.30 -5.58 -19.67
C MET A 1 -5.85 -5.01 -18.38
N ALA A 2 -6.44 -5.83 -17.52
CA ALA A 2 -7.01 -5.33 -16.27
C ALA A 2 -5.90 -4.93 -15.26
N SER A 3 -6.26 -4.11 -14.27
CA SER A 3 -5.39 -3.80 -13.11
C SER A 3 -4.84 -5.07 -12.46
N THR A 4 -3.69 -4.95 -11.80
CA THR A 4 -3.13 -6.01 -10.94
C THR A 4 -3.39 -5.68 -9.48
N PHE A 5 -3.85 -6.66 -8.71
CA PHE A 5 -4.04 -6.50 -7.27
C PHE A 5 -2.89 -7.15 -6.50
N TYR A 6 -2.51 -6.53 -5.38
CA TYR A 6 -1.44 -7.00 -4.51
C TYR A 6 -1.89 -7.07 -3.06
N ILE A 7 -1.45 -8.11 -2.36
CA ILE A 7 -1.33 -8.07 -0.90
C ILE A 7 0.09 -7.59 -0.59
N VAL A 8 0.21 -6.50 0.15
CA VAL A 8 1.50 -6.02 0.64
C VAL A 8 1.60 -6.37 2.11
N HIS A 9 2.63 -7.15 2.44
CA HIS A 9 2.98 -7.50 3.81
C HIS A 9 4.04 -6.53 4.32
N HIS A 10 3.65 -5.68 5.28
CA HIS A 10 4.54 -4.75 5.96
C HIS A 10 4.97 -5.34 7.30
N GLU A 11 6.27 -5.50 7.50
CA GLU A 11 6.87 -5.77 8.82
C GLU A 11 7.56 -4.53 9.36
N PHE A 12 7.30 -4.19 10.62
CA PHE A 12 8.03 -3.09 11.25
C PHE A 12 9.46 -3.50 11.55
N LYS A 13 10.41 -2.64 11.18
CA LYS A 13 11.77 -2.75 11.71
C LYS A 13 11.76 -2.52 13.22
N ALA A 14 12.67 -3.19 13.92
CA ALA A 14 12.73 -3.16 15.39
C ALA A 14 12.74 -1.71 15.93
N GLY A 15 11.81 -1.42 16.85
CA GLY A 15 11.69 -0.10 17.51
C GLY A 15 11.14 1.03 16.64
N LYS A 16 10.66 0.77 15.40
CA LYS A 16 10.15 1.82 14.50
C LYS A 16 8.64 2.03 14.56
N ALA A 17 7.90 1.08 15.10
CA ALA A 17 6.44 1.06 15.01
C ALA A 17 5.76 2.29 15.63
N GLU A 18 6.18 2.72 16.83
CA GLU A 18 5.57 3.85 17.54
C GLU A 18 5.62 5.14 16.73
N LYS A 19 6.82 5.56 16.30
CA LYS A 19 7.01 6.77 15.49
C LYS A 19 6.26 6.70 14.15
N TRP A 20 6.22 5.52 13.54
CA TRP A 20 5.47 5.33 12.30
C TRP A 20 3.96 5.53 12.53
N TRP A 21 3.40 4.99 13.61
CA TRP A 21 2.00 5.19 13.98
C TRP A 21 1.68 6.66 14.25
N ASP A 22 2.53 7.37 14.99
CA ASP A 22 2.35 8.81 15.23
C ASP A 22 2.27 9.59 13.91
N THR A 23 3.12 9.22 12.95
CA THR A 23 3.13 9.87 11.62
C THR A 23 1.88 9.50 10.81
N ALA A 24 1.47 8.23 10.84
CA ALA A 24 0.25 7.79 10.17
C ALA A 24 -0.98 8.52 10.72
N TYR A 25 -1.11 8.64 12.04
CA TYR A 25 -2.22 9.37 12.68
C TYR A 25 -2.19 10.86 12.37
N ALA A 26 -1.00 11.47 12.34
CA ALA A 26 -0.85 12.87 11.92
C ALA A 26 -1.30 13.06 10.46
N ALA A 27 -0.92 12.17 9.55
CA ALA A 27 -1.30 12.24 8.14
C ALA A 27 -2.82 12.10 7.94
N MET A 28 -3.46 11.18 8.67
CA MET A 28 -4.91 10.93 8.61
C MET A 28 -5.76 11.97 9.35
N SER A 29 -5.14 12.86 10.14
CA SER A 29 -5.86 13.95 10.80
C SER A 29 -6.36 14.97 9.75
N PRO A 30 -7.42 15.75 10.04
CA PRO A 30 -7.89 16.79 9.11
C PRO A 30 -6.77 17.75 8.71
N GLY A 31 -6.51 17.88 7.40
CA GLY A 31 -5.41 18.70 6.87
C GLY A 31 -4.01 18.05 6.97
N GLY A 32 -3.92 16.78 7.38
CA GLY A 32 -2.66 16.03 7.49
C GLY A 32 -2.09 15.53 6.16
N GLY A 33 -2.81 15.72 5.05
CA GLY A 33 -2.33 15.42 3.70
C GLY A 33 -2.54 13.97 3.24
N TRP A 34 -3.24 13.13 4.01
CA TRP A 34 -3.56 11.76 3.60
C TRP A 34 -4.35 11.71 2.28
N ASP A 35 -5.41 12.51 2.16
CA ASP A 35 -6.26 12.51 0.97
C ASP A 35 -5.49 12.97 -0.28
N ASP A 36 -4.62 13.98 -0.13
CA ASP A 36 -3.75 14.45 -1.21
C ASP A 36 -2.74 13.37 -1.62
N ALA A 37 -2.17 12.64 -0.65
CA ALA A 37 -1.28 11.52 -0.94
C ALA A 37 -2.00 10.38 -1.66
N VAL A 38 -3.23 10.04 -1.26
CA VAL A 38 -4.08 9.05 -1.94
C VAL A 38 -4.39 9.49 -3.38
N ALA A 39 -4.74 10.76 -3.59
CA ALA A 39 -5.01 11.31 -4.92
C ALA A 39 -3.75 11.26 -5.81
N ALA A 40 -2.61 11.73 -5.30
CA ALA A 40 -1.34 11.72 -6.03
C ALA A 40 -0.86 10.30 -6.36
N ASN A 41 -1.05 9.34 -5.46
CA ASN A 41 -0.74 7.94 -5.71
C ASN A 41 -1.66 7.36 -6.79
N LYS A 42 -2.96 7.69 -6.74
CA LYS A 42 -3.94 7.25 -7.74
C LYS A 42 -3.61 7.79 -9.13
N GLU A 43 -3.21 9.05 -9.26
CA GLU A 43 -2.75 9.64 -10.53
C GLU A 43 -1.55 8.89 -11.12
N LYS A 44 -0.66 8.37 -10.26
CA LYS A 44 0.49 7.55 -10.65
C LYS A 44 0.14 6.08 -10.94
N GLY A 45 -1.11 5.67 -10.75
CA GLY A 45 -1.57 4.31 -10.99
C GLY A 45 -1.50 3.38 -9.78
N PHE A 46 -1.42 3.91 -8.56
CA PHE A 46 -1.40 3.13 -7.32
C PHE A 46 -2.58 3.50 -6.42
N PHE A 47 -3.36 2.51 -5.99
CA PHE A 47 -4.48 2.75 -5.09
C PHE A 47 -4.51 1.74 -3.94
N ASN A 48 -4.49 2.24 -2.70
CA ASN A 48 -4.65 1.39 -1.53
C ASN A 48 -6.15 1.25 -1.20
N HIS A 49 -6.67 0.04 -1.28
CA HIS A 49 -8.05 -0.27 -0.93
C HIS A 49 -8.25 -0.41 0.58
N SER A 50 -7.26 -0.96 1.28
CA SER A 50 -7.30 -1.09 2.73
C SER A 50 -5.91 -1.29 3.33
N ALA A 51 -5.79 -0.92 4.61
CA ALA A 51 -4.64 -1.19 5.46
C ALA A 51 -5.13 -1.85 6.76
N ASN A 52 -4.61 -3.04 7.06
CA ASN A 52 -5.13 -3.90 8.13
C ASN A 52 -3.99 -4.29 9.08
N ALA A 53 -3.88 -3.59 10.21
CA ALA A 53 -2.88 -3.89 11.23
C ALA A 53 -3.31 -5.08 12.09
N VAL A 54 -2.43 -6.06 12.26
CA VAL A 54 -2.68 -7.23 13.11
C VAL A 54 -2.35 -6.92 14.57
N THR A 55 -1.23 -6.24 14.82
CA THR A 55 -0.82 -5.76 16.14
C THR A 55 -0.17 -4.38 16.04
N LYS A 56 0.07 -3.73 17.19
CA LYS A 56 0.80 -2.44 17.22
C LYS A 56 2.20 -2.51 16.63
N THR A 57 2.86 -3.66 16.67
CA THR A 57 4.22 -3.88 16.14
C THR A 57 4.21 -4.69 14.85
N GLY A 58 3.05 -4.85 14.23
CA GLY A 58 2.90 -5.55 12.95
C GLY A 58 2.54 -7.03 13.05
N PRO A 59 2.37 -7.68 11.90
CA PRO A 59 2.43 -7.08 10.56
C PRO A 59 1.23 -6.16 10.26
N VAL A 60 1.36 -5.35 9.21
CA VAL A 60 0.23 -4.66 8.55
C VAL A 60 0.07 -5.26 7.16
N TYR A 61 -1.17 -5.61 6.79
CA TYR A 61 -1.50 -6.10 5.46
C TYR A 61 -2.31 -5.07 4.69
N CYS A 62 -1.77 -4.65 3.55
CA CYS A 62 -2.44 -3.72 2.65
C CYS A 62 -2.93 -4.43 1.40
N PHE A 63 -4.11 -4.07 0.92
CA PHE A 63 -4.57 -4.43 -0.42
C PHE A 63 -4.38 -3.24 -1.35
N TRP A 64 -3.58 -3.44 -2.40
CA TRP A 64 -3.31 -2.43 -3.40
C TRP A 64 -3.83 -2.86 -4.76
N GLU A 65 -4.30 -1.91 -5.52
CA GLU A 65 -4.57 -2.03 -6.95
C GLU A 65 -3.53 -1.19 -7.70
N VAL A 66 -2.99 -1.77 -8.76
CA VAL A 66 -1.96 -1.19 -9.61
C VAL A 66 -2.51 -1.16 -11.03
N LYS A 67 -2.48 0.03 -11.63
CA LYS A 67 -2.94 0.26 -13.00
C LYS A 67 -2.16 -0.61 -14.00
N GLU A 68 -2.81 -0.99 -15.09
CA GLU A 68 -2.15 -1.69 -16.19
C GLU A 68 -0.87 -0.97 -16.63
N GLY A 69 0.15 -1.78 -16.96
CA GLY A 69 1.40 -1.30 -17.56
C GLY A 69 2.51 -1.03 -16.55
N ILE A 70 2.21 -1.09 -15.25
CA ILE A 70 3.19 -1.00 -14.18
C ILE A 70 3.63 -2.41 -13.78
N SER A 71 4.93 -2.64 -13.78
CA SER A 71 5.57 -3.90 -13.39
C SER A 71 5.52 -4.14 -11.87
N ALA A 72 5.79 -5.38 -11.45
CA ALA A 72 5.88 -5.72 -10.04
C ALA A 72 7.07 -5.02 -9.38
N GLU A 73 8.17 -4.84 -10.12
CA GLU A 73 9.38 -4.14 -9.69
C GLU A 73 9.09 -2.65 -9.44
N GLU A 74 8.44 -1.96 -10.38
CA GLU A 74 8.05 -0.55 -10.22
C GLU A 74 7.09 -0.35 -9.04
N PHE A 75 6.16 -1.29 -8.83
CA PHE A 75 5.27 -1.24 -7.67
C PHE A 75 6.02 -1.47 -6.35
N GLN A 76 6.94 -2.42 -6.30
CA GLN A 76 7.79 -2.67 -5.13
C GLN A 76 8.65 -1.43 -4.81
N GLU A 77 9.26 -0.80 -5.82
CA GLU A 77 10.02 0.45 -5.68
C GLU A 77 9.15 1.59 -5.12
N PHE A 78 7.90 1.72 -5.58
CA PHE A 78 6.97 2.70 -5.02
C PHE A 78 6.67 2.43 -3.54
N ILE A 79 6.38 1.18 -3.18
CA ILE A 79 6.06 0.78 -1.80
C ILE A 79 7.24 1.00 -0.85
N ASP A 80 8.46 0.74 -1.30
CA ASP A 80 9.69 0.96 -0.54
C ASP A 80 10.15 2.43 -0.55
N GLY A 81 9.61 3.23 -1.47
CA GLY A 81 9.96 4.62 -1.68
C GLY A 81 9.41 5.60 -0.64
N PRO A 82 9.84 6.87 -0.68
CA PRO A 82 9.47 7.90 0.29
C PRO A 82 7.98 8.27 0.26
N SER A 83 7.31 8.08 -0.89
CA SER A 83 5.86 8.28 -1.05
C SER A 83 5.03 7.03 -0.74
N GLY A 84 5.70 5.91 -0.42
CA GLY A 84 5.06 4.66 -0.04
C GLY A 84 4.58 4.67 1.42
N PRO A 85 4.01 3.55 1.90
CA PRO A 85 3.47 3.42 3.25
C PRO A 85 4.51 3.56 4.37
N GLY A 86 5.81 3.58 4.05
CA GLY A 86 6.88 3.85 5.01
C GLY A 86 7.02 5.33 5.42
N PHE A 87 6.32 6.26 4.76
CA PHE A 87 6.39 7.71 4.98
C PHE A 87 7.84 8.28 4.97
N GLY A 88 8.74 7.66 4.20
CA GLY A 88 10.16 8.03 4.16
C GLY A 88 10.95 7.77 5.46
N GLN A 89 10.42 6.99 6.41
CA GLN A 89 11.04 6.79 7.73
C GLN A 89 11.94 5.55 7.86
N ASP A 90 12.12 4.79 6.77
CA ASP A 90 12.80 3.49 6.80
C ASP A 90 12.23 2.56 7.90
N ALA A 91 10.91 2.60 8.10
CA ALA A 91 10.24 1.94 9.21
C ALA A 91 9.75 0.52 8.89
N LEU A 92 9.55 0.21 7.61
CA LEU A 92 8.91 -1.01 7.14
C LEU A 92 9.87 -1.84 6.27
N MET A 93 9.73 -3.15 6.32
CA MET A 93 10.19 -4.08 5.30
C MET A 93 8.96 -4.60 4.57
N ASN A 94 8.90 -4.44 3.26
CA ASN A 94 7.70 -4.69 2.49
C ASN A 94 7.89 -5.85 1.53
N ILE A 95 6.87 -6.70 1.41
CA ILE A 95 6.82 -7.76 0.40
C ILE A 95 5.52 -7.59 -0.39
N CYS A 96 5.62 -7.21 -1.66
CA CYS A 96 4.48 -7.11 -2.57
C CYS A 96 4.17 -8.47 -3.19
N LYS A 97 2.97 -9.00 -2.95
CA LYS A 97 2.53 -10.32 -3.46
C LYS A 97 1.38 -10.11 -4.44
N PRO A 98 1.58 -10.33 -5.76
CA PRO A 98 0.49 -10.22 -6.71
C PRO A 98 -0.57 -11.28 -6.40
N ILE A 99 -1.84 -10.91 -6.53
CA ILE A 99 -2.97 -11.82 -6.41
C ILE A 99 -3.24 -12.42 -7.78
N ASP A 100 -3.12 -13.74 -7.88
CA ASP A 100 -3.52 -14.49 -9.07
C ASP A 100 -5.06 -14.64 -9.09
N ILE A 101 -5.72 -13.70 -9.76
CA ILE A 101 -7.20 -13.71 -9.89
C ILE A 101 -7.70 -14.89 -10.72
N SER A 102 -6.86 -15.56 -11.52
CA SER A 102 -7.29 -16.74 -12.28
C SER A 102 -7.69 -17.88 -11.35
N LEU A 103 -7.00 -18.00 -10.20
CA LEU A 103 -7.33 -18.95 -9.14
C LEU A 103 -8.62 -18.57 -8.39
N MET A 104 -9.06 -17.32 -8.53
CA MET A 104 -10.29 -16.77 -7.94
C MET A 104 -11.42 -16.64 -8.97
N ASN A 105 -11.36 -17.39 -10.08
CA ASN A 105 -12.34 -17.32 -11.17
C ASN A 105 -12.53 -15.90 -11.74
N GLY A 106 -11.43 -15.14 -11.81
CA GLY A 106 -11.42 -13.75 -12.28
C GLY A 106 -11.96 -12.72 -11.28
N GLN A 107 -12.36 -13.13 -10.07
CA GLN A 107 -12.84 -12.19 -9.05
C GLN A 107 -11.68 -11.43 -8.42
N THR A 108 -11.85 -10.11 -8.31
CA THR A 108 -10.92 -9.21 -7.63
C THR A 108 -11.29 -9.09 -6.15
N PRO A 109 -10.32 -8.84 -5.25
CA PRO A 109 -10.60 -8.67 -3.81
C PRO A 109 -11.44 -7.43 -3.50
N TYR A 110 -11.38 -6.41 -4.38
CA TYR A 110 -12.14 -5.17 -4.30
C TYR A 110 -12.66 -4.78 -5.68
N PRO A 111 -13.74 -3.98 -5.78
CA PRO A 111 -14.15 -3.35 -7.04
C PRO A 111 -12.98 -2.52 -7.64
N PRO A 112 -12.59 -2.74 -8.90
CA PRO A 112 -11.50 -1.99 -9.52
C PRO A 112 -11.76 -0.49 -9.58
N VAL A 113 -10.73 0.32 -9.32
CA VAL A 113 -10.79 1.79 -9.46
C VAL A 113 -10.12 2.31 -10.73
N PHE A 114 -9.23 1.51 -11.35
CA PHE A 114 -8.68 1.83 -12.66
C PHE A 114 -9.48 1.11 -13.75
N SER A 115 -9.72 1.84 -14.84
CA SER A 115 -10.42 1.37 -16.05
C SER A 115 -9.46 1.03 -17.17
#